data_AF-A0A7V0MIT5-F1
#
_entry.id   AF-A0A7V0MIT5-F1
#
_cell.length_a   1.000
_cell.length_b   1.000
_cell.length_c   1.000
_cell.angle_alpha   90.00
_cell.angle_beta   90.00
_cell.angle_gamma   90.00
#
_symmetry.space_group_name_H-M   'P 1'
#
loop_
_entity.id
_entity.type
_entity.pdbx_description
1 polymer ?
#
loop_
_entity_poly.entity_id
_entity_poly.type
_entity_poly.pdbx_seq_one_letter_code
_entity_poly.pdbx_strand_id
1 'polypeptide(L)'
;MERKSVSVHVRMVGKIEYDETRLGYITAWVPGRIDKLYVDFTGVSVHQGEPMVSLYSPQLMTAQSELIEAIRTANNLKRGKISSIKTTARQTITAAREKLRLLGLSGKQITEIIRRGRPSDHMTILSPMSGIVIRKNALEGMYVKTGTRIYTIADLSWVWAKLDAYESDIVWIRKGQKVEFQTEAYPGETFKGEITFIDPFINPKTRTVKVRVNVPNKDSKLKPEMFVHALVKAPISAAAKALVASPDEATKFPFVIPASAPLITGKRAVVYVAVSGQKGTFEGREIVLGPRAGDYYLVLSGLQEGERVVTNGNFKIDSSLQIQAKPSMMSPGGGGGGGGHMQHGGMSMARKETGTKSPAMEIPAAFAHQIEKLLDAYRNISGSVQAGDLTEIRESFKKFGIALDSVNMNLLSGHPHMVWMELAMLMRNDSVIGGNAKDPEEAKEALFSLKKHMNRIRSQFNVSLSRAQQSKAHNHAGNSGDHSR
;
A
#
# COMPACT_ATOMS: atom_id res chain seq x y z
N MET A 1 8.35 28.22 6.16
CA MET A 1 7.78 27.36 5.12
C MET A 1 8.51 27.69 3.84
N GLU A 2 9.09 26.67 3.22
CA GLU A 2 9.85 26.81 1.98
C GLU A 2 9.54 25.63 1.06
N ARG A 3 9.81 25.80 -0.23
CA ARG A 3 9.77 24.71 -1.20
C ARG A 3 11.09 23.96 -1.17
N LYS A 4 11.05 22.64 -0.94
CA LYS A 4 12.26 21.82 -0.85
C LYS A 4 12.12 20.50 -1.57
N SER A 5 13.18 20.11 -2.30
CA SER A 5 13.35 18.73 -2.74
C SER A 5 13.76 17.90 -1.52
N VAL A 6 12.85 17.06 -1.03
CA VAL A 6 13.13 16.14 0.10
C VAL A 6 13.11 14.72 -0.45
N SER A 7 14.05 13.90 -0.01
CA SER A 7 14.06 12.46 -0.25
C SER A 7 13.73 11.72 1.04
N VAL A 8 12.86 10.71 0.94
CA VAL A 8 12.50 9.87 2.07
C VAL A 8 13.34 8.61 2.02
N HIS A 9 14.01 8.35 3.13
CA HIS A 9 14.77 7.12 3.34
C HIS A 9 13.92 6.15 4.11
N VAL A 10 13.32 5.19 3.42
CA VAL A 10 12.54 4.12 4.06
C VAL A 10 13.49 2.99 4.41
N ARG A 11 13.61 2.72 5.71
CA ARG A 11 14.40 1.60 6.23
C ARG A 11 13.48 0.39 6.36
N MET A 12 13.88 -0.70 5.74
CA MET A 12 13.18 -1.98 5.86
C MET A 12 14.16 -3.04 6.33
N VAL A 13 13.61 -4.04 7.01
CA VAL A 13 14.34 -5.26 7.39
C VAL A 13 13.68 -6.45 6.73
N GLY A 14 14.42 -7.52 6.55
CA GLY A 14 13.85 -8.71 5.93
C GLY A 14 14.86 -9.83 5.81
N LYS A 15 14.59 -10.74 4.88
CA LYS A 15 15.50 -11.85 4.58
C LYS A 15 15.53 -12.18 3.10
N ILE A 16 16.59 -12.87 2.70
CA ILE A 16 16.67 -13.51 1.39
C ILE A 16 15.81 -14.77 1.39
N GLU A 17 15.00 -14.95 0.36
CA GLU A 17 14.20 -16.15 0.09
C GLU A 17 14.50 -16.68 -1.32
N TYR A 18 14.11 -17.93 -1.55
CA TYR A 18 14.12 -18.52 -2.89
C TYR A 18 13.20 -17.74 -3.83
N ASP A 19 13.60 -17.62 -5.08
CA ASP A 19 12.65 -17.31 -6.14
C ASP A 19 11.76 -18.54 -6.38
N GLU A 20 10.51 -18.50 -5.93
CA GLU A 20 9.59 -19.63 -6.04
C GLU A 20 9.31 -20.03 -7.51
N THR A 21 9.48 -19.09 -8.45
CA THR A 21 9.33 -19.36 -9.89
C THR A 21 10.51 -20.14 -10.48
N ARG A 22 11.61 -20.26 -9.71
CA ARG A 22 12.85 -20.97 -10.07
C ARG A 22 13.06 -22.24 -9.25
N LEU A 23 11.99 -22.78 -8.69
CA LEU A 23 12.00 -24.07 -8.01
C LEU A 23 11.63 -25.20 -8.99
N GLY A 24 12.47 -26.23 -9.04
CA GLY A 24 12.21 -27.48 -9.72
C GLY A 24 11.88 -28.58 -8.73
N TYR A 25 10.91 -29.42 -9.06
CA TYR A 25 10.56 -30.59 -8.26
C TYR A 25 10.84 -31.86 -9.05
N ILE A 26 11.50 -32.82 -8.42
CA ILE A 26 11.64 -34.17 -8.97
C ILE A 26 10.66 -35.06 -8.25
N THR A 27 9.70 -35.61 -8.99
CA THR A 27 8.68 -36.52 -8.49
C THR A 27 8.82 -37.90 -9.14
N ALA A 28 8.35 -38.92 -8.45
CA ALA A 28 8.20 -40.25 -9.04
C ALA A 28 7.04 -40.24 -10.05
N TRP A 29 7.30 -40.66 -11.28
CA TRP A 29 6.27 -40.80 -12.32
C TRP A 29 5.61 -42.18 -12.27
N VAL A 30 6.35 -43.17 -11.77
CA VAL A 30 5.91 -44.54 -11.57
C VAL A 30 6.16 -44.99 -10.13
N PRO A 31 5.34 -45.88 -9.59
CA PRO A 31 5.63 -46.52 -8.32
C PRO A 31 6.87 -47.40 -8.44
N GLY A 32 7.65 -47.46 -7.37
CA GLY A 32 8.89 -48.22 -7.35
C GLY A 32 9.64 -48.13 -6.03
N ARG A 33 10.75 -48.86 -5.95
CA ARG A 33 11.71 -48.77 -4.84
C ARG A 33 12.92 -47.96 -5.28
N ILE A 34 13.37 -47.05 -4.44
CA ILE A 34 14.61 -46.31 -4.66
C ILE A 34 15.76 -47.22 -4.29
N ASP A 35 16.58 -47.59 -5.27
CA ASP A 35 17.67 -48.54 -5.08
C ASP A 35 19.01 -47.84 -4.90
N LYS A 36 19.20 -46.67 -5.54
CA LYS A 36 20.42 -45.88 -5.40
C LYS A 36 20.14 -44.39 -5.52
N LEU A 37 20.67 -43.58 -4.62
CA LEU A 37 20.71 -42.13 -4.75
C LEU A 37 22.07 -41.73 -5.34
N TYR A 38 22.06 -41.04 -6.48
CA TYR A 38 23.28 -40.45 -7.02
C TYR A 38 23.60 -39.11 -6.32
N VAL A 39 22.57 -38.46 -5.77
CA VAL A 39 22.70 -37.23 -4.97
C VAL A 39 22.09 -37.47 -3.58
N ASP A 40 22.93 -37.76 -2.61
CA ASP A 40 22.54 -38.28 -1.30
C ASP A 40 22.48 -37.23 -0.19
N PHE A 41 22.80 -35.95 -0.45
CA PHE A 41 22.64 -34.86 0.53
C PHE A 41 22.20 -33.54 -0.12
N THR A 42 21.71 -32.61 0.71
CA THR A 42 21.28 -31.27 0.27
C THR A 42 22.48 -30.32 0.17
N GLY A 43 22.36 -29.28 -0.66
CA GLY A 43 23.44 -28.31 -0.93
C GLY A 43 24.30 -28.66 -2.14
N VAL A 44 24.14 -29.85 -2.71
CA VAL A 44 24.82 -30.26 -3.95
C VAL A 44 24.28 -29.47 -5.14
N SER A 45 25.18 -28.93 -5.95
CA SER A 45 24.86 -28.36 -7.25
C SER A 45 24.72 -29.47 -8.28
N VAL A 46 23.67 -29.41 -9.09
CA VAL A 46 23.38 -30.37 -10.16
C VAL A 46 23.14 -29.67 -11.48
N HIS A 47 23.39 -30.36 -12.57
CA HIS A 47 23.14 -29.90 -13.92
C HIS A 47 21.89 -30.55 -14.53
N GLN A 48 21.24 -29.85 -15.46
CA GLN A 48 20.13 -30.43 -16.21
C GLN A 48 20.57 -31.72 -16.92
N GLY A 49 19.81 -32.80 -16.71
CA GLY A 49 20.09 -34.12 -17.26
C GLY A 49 21.03 -34.99 -16.39
N GLU A 50 21.52 -34.49 -15.27
CA GLU A 50 22.36 -35.26 -14.35
C GLU A 50 21.58 -36.38 -13.66
N PRO A 51 22.16 -37.58 -13.46
CA PRO A 51 21.54 -38.67 -12.71
C PRO A 51 21.25 -38.29 -11.25
N MET A 52 20.01 -38.46 -10.80
CA MET A 52 19.61 -38.10 -9.42
C MET A 52 19.30 -39.32 -8.57
N VAL A 53 18.55 -40.28 -9.12
CA VAL A 53 18.16 -41.51 -8.42
C VAL A 53 17.94 -42.65 -9.41
N SER A 54 18.28 -43.87 -8.99
CA SER A 54 17.92 -45.12 -9.65
C SER A 54 16.69 -45.72 -8.97
N LEU A 55 15.63 -45.94 -9.74
CA LEU A 55 14.36 -46.45 -9.28
C LEU A 55 14.09 -47.83 -9.90
N TYR A 56 13.92 -48.85 -9.06
CA TYR A 56 13.36 -50.14 -9.47
C TYR A 56 11.84 -50.02 -9.67
N SER A 57 11.31 -50.39 -10.83
CA SER A 57 9.87 -50.34 -11.11
C SER A 57 9.39 -51.52 -11.98
N PRO A 58 8.64 -52.48 -11.41
CA PRO A 58 8.04 -53.58 -12.16
C PRO A 58 7.09 -53.10 -13.26
N GLN A 59 6.30 -52.07 -12.98
CA GLN A 59 5.35 -51.50 -13.93
C GLN A 59 6.06 -50.97 -15.18
N LEU A 60 7.20 -50.31 -14.99
CA LEU A 60 7.98 -49.80 -16.10
C LEU A 60 8.64 -50.93 -16.89
N MET A 61 9.13 -51.97 -16.22
CA MET A 61 9.66 -53.16 -16.89
C MET A 61 8.63 -53.78 -17.83
N THR A 62 7.38 -53.96 -17.36
CA THR A 62 6.27 -54.46 -18.19
C THR A 62 6.01 -53.55 -19.40
N ALA A 63 5.93 -52.24 -19.20
CA ALA A 63 5.71 -51.30 -20.30
C ALA A 63 6.86 -51.30 -21.34
N GLN A 64 8.11 -51.50 -20.91
CA GLN A 64 9.24 -51.67 -21.82
C GLN A 64 9.13 -52.96 -22.64
N SER A 65 8.75 -54.07 -22.00
CA SER A 65 8.55 -55.36 -22.67
C SER A 65 7.49 -55.26 -23.77
N GLU A 66 6.37 -54.60 -23.50
CA GLU A 66 5.31 -54.34 -24.49
C GLU A 66 5.82 -53.60 -25.74
N LEU A 67 6.62 -52.53 -25.56
CA LEU A 67 7.21 -51.80 -26.69
C LEU A 67 8.17 -52.68 -27.50
N ILE A 68 9.03 -53.42 -26.80
CA ILE A 68 10.02 -54.30 -27.45
C ILE A 68 9.31 -55.40 -28.25
N GLU A 69 8.26 -56.00 -27.70
CA GLU A 69 7.44 -57.00 -28.36
C GLU A 69 6.73 -56.42 -29.59
N ALA A 70 6.10 -55.25 -29.48
CA ALA A 70 5.47 -54.57 -30.60
C ALA A 70 6.45 -54.33 -31.76
N ILE A 71 7.70 -53.95 -31.46
CA ILE A 71 8.76 -53.76 -32.46
C ILE A 71 9.17 -55.09 -33.09
N ARG A 72 9.33 -56.16 -32.31
CA ARG A 72 9.65 -57.51 -32.83
C ARG A 72 8.56 -57.99 -33.79
N THR A 73 7.29 -57.88 -33.39
CA THR A 73 6.13 -58.23 -34.21
C THR A 73 6.12 -57.44 -35.51
N ALA A 74 6.31 -56.11 -35.46
CA ALA A 74 6.37 -55.28 -36.67
C ALA A 74 7.53 -55.66 -37.61
N ASN A 75 8.70 -56.01 -37.07
CA ASN A 75 9.85 -56.44 -37.87
C ASN A 75 9.63 -57.82 -38.52
N ASN A 76 8.97 -58.75 -37.82
CA ASN A 76 8.58 -60.04 -38.39
C ASN A 76 7.57 -59.87 -39.54
N LEU A 77 6.64 -58.92 -39.40
CA LEU A 77 5.61 -58.63 -40.40
C LEU A 77 6.13 -57.89 -41.64
N LYS A 78 7.32 -57.24 -41.60
CA LYS A 78 7.98 -56.68 -42.79
C LYS A 78 8.28 -57.75 -43.85
N ARG A 79 8.36 -59.03 -43.45
CA ARG A 79 8.54 -60.17 -44.35
C ARG A 79 7.24 -60.59 -45.08
N GLY A 80 6.07 -60.05 -44.71
CA GLY A 80 4.77 -60.30 -45.34
C GLY A 80 4.21 -59.11 -46.16
N LYS A 81 3.40 -59.40 -47.19
CA LYS A 81 2.94 -58.44 -48.22
C LYS A 81 1.63 -57.67 -47.92
N ILE A 82 1.01 -57.80 -46.74
CA ILE A 82 -0.30 -57.18 -46.46
C ILE A 82 -0.15 -55.78 -45.84
N SER A 83 -0.70 -54.76 -46.51
CA SER A 83 -0.57 -53.34 -46.13
C SER A 83 -1.31 -52.98 -44.83
N SER A 84 -2.52 -53.51 -44.60
CA SER A 84 -3.34 -53.23 -43.41
C SER A 84 -2.67 -53.67 -42.11
N ILE A 85 -2.00 -54.83 -42.12
CA ILE A 85 -1.28 -55.39 -40.98
C ILE A 85 -0.06 -54.51 -40.59
N LYS A 86 0.59 -53.88 -41.56
CA LYS A 86 1.70 -52.94 -41.31
C LYS A 86 1.22 -51.67 -40.62
N THR A 87 0.02 -51.19 -40.93
CA THR A 87 -0.59 -50.00 -40.30
C THR A 87 -0.90 -50.26 -38.84
N THR A 88 -1.56 -51.38 -38.52
CA THR A 88 -1.87 -51.77 -37.13
C THR A 88 -0.59 -51.91 -36.30
N ALA A 89 0.43 -52.58 -36.83
CA ALA A 89 1.71 -52.75 -36.13
C ALA A 89 2.40 -51.41 -35.83
N ARG A 90 2.32 -50.44 -36.75
CA ARG A 90 2.82 -49.07 -36.51
C ARG A 90 2.03 -48.37 -35.41
N GLN A 91 0.72 -48.48 -35.40
CA GLN A 91 -0.14 -47.89 -34.37
C GLN A 91 0.18 -48.47 -32.98
N THR A 92 0.41 -49.78 -32.87
CA THR A 92 0.81 -50.43 -31.60
C THR A 92 2.15 -49.90 -31.09
N ILE A 93 3.15 -49.74 -31.96
CA ILE A 93 4.44 -49.14 -31.57
C ILE A 93 4.24 -47.71 -31.07
N THR A 94 3.44 -46.91 -31.79
CA THR A 94 3.16 -45.52 -31.39
C THR A 94 2.48 -45.48 -30.02
N ALA A 95 1.48 -46.33 -29.78
CA ALA A 95 0.79 -46.42 -28.50
C ALA A 95 1.72 -46.86 -27.35
N ALA A 96 2.60 -47.84 -27.59
CA ALA A 96 3.57 -48.29 -26.58
C ALA A 96 4.64 -47.23 -26.27
N ARG A 97 5.10 -46.48 -27.29
CA ARG A 97 6.01 -45.32 -27.09
C ARG A 97 5.33 -44.23 -26.26
N GLU A 98 4.06 -43.95 -26.57
CA GLU A 98 3.28 -42.94 -25.86
C GLU A 98 3.04 -43.33 -24.40
N LYS A 99 2.73 -44.61 -24.14
CA LYS A 99 2.63 -45.15 -22.78
C LYS A 99 3.90 -44.90 -21.97
N LEU A 100 5.09 -45.20 -22.52
CA LEU A 100 6.36 -44.92 -21.84
C LEU A 100 6.62 -43.42 -21.63
N ARG A 101 6.23 -42.56 -22.59
CA ARG A 101 6.32 -41.11 -22.45
C ARG A 101 5.45 -40.59 -21.30
N LEU A 102 4.23 -41.11 -21.18
CA LEU A 102 3.31 -40.78 -20.08
C LEU A 102 3.80 -41.27 -18.72
N LEU A 103 4.59 -42.35 -18.70
CA LEU A 103 5.29 -42.84 -17.51
C LEU A 103 6.57 -42.04 -17.18
N GLY A 104 6.83 -40.94 -17.89
CA GLY A 104 7.90 -39.99 -17.57
C GLY A 104 9.24 -40.23 -18.27
N LEU A 105 9.32 -41.15 -19.23
CA LEU A 105 10.57 -41.41 -19.95
C LEU A 105 10.79 -40.37 -21.05
N SER A 106 12.01 -39.86 -21.13
CA SER A 106 12.44 -38.99 -22.22
C SER A 106 12.53 -39.76 -23.54
N GLY A 107 12.41 -39.05 -24.68
CA GLY A 107 12.60 -39.66 -26.00
C GLY A 107 13.98 -40.31 -26.18
N LYS A 108 15.02 -39.79 -25.50
CA LYS A 108 16.37 -40.38 -25.47
C LYS A 108 16.36 -41.74 -24.77
N GLN A 109 15.75 -41.83 -23.59
CA GLN A 109 15.60 -43.09 -22.85
C GLN A 109 14.77 -44.13 -23.62
N ILE A 110 13.68 -43.72 -24.28
CA ILE A 110 12.86 -44.63 -25.12
C ILE A 110 13.70 -45.16 -26.29
N THR A 111 14.47 -44.31 -26.96
CA THR A 111 15.34 -44.73 -28.06
C THR A 111 16.42 -45.70 -27.60
N GLU A 112 16.96 -45.48 -26.40
CA GLU A 112 17.92 -46.39 -25.78
C GLU A 112 17.31 -47.75 -25.45
N ILE A 113 16.08 -47.81 -24.94
CA ILE A 113 15.34 -49.06 -24.72
C ILE A 113 15.20 -49.84 -26.02
N ILE A 114 14.81 -49.16 -27.10
CA ILE A 114 14.66 -49.76 -28.44
C ILE A 114 16.00 -50.32 -28.94
N ARG A 115 17.08 -49.53 -28.84
CA ARG A 115 18.43 -49.93 -29.24
C ARG A 115 18.91 -51.14 -28.43
N ARG A 116 18.64 -51.15 -27.12
CA ARG A 116 19.05 -52.21 -26.20
C ARG A 116 18.30 -53.52 -26.47
N GLY A 117 17.06 -53.48 -26.94
CA GLY A 117 16.27 -54.65 -27.33
C GLY A 117 15.82 -55.57 -26.18
N ARG A 118 16.12 -55.21 -24.94
CA ARG A 118 15.71 -55.88 -23.69
C ARG A 118 15.21 -54.89 -22.64
N PRO A 119 14.17 -55.24 -21.86
CA PRO A 119 13.66 -54.39 -20.78
C PRO A 119 14.69 -54.25 -19.65
N SER A 120 14.57 -53.18 -18.87
CA SER A 120 15.31 -52.94 -17.63
C SER A 120 14.31 -52.79 -16.49
N ASP A 121 14.64 -53.37 -15.35
CA ASP A 121 13.93 -53.24 -14.08
C ASP A 121 14.21 -51.90 -13.39
N HIS A 122 15.33 -51.25 -13.73
CA HIS A 122 15.71 -49.94 -13.21
C HIS A 122 15.50 -48.81 -14.22
N MET A 123 15.19 -47.62 -13.68
CA MET A 123 15.17 -46.35 -14.38
C MET A 123 15.91 -45.27 -13.60
N THR A 124 16.80 -44.56 -14.29
CA THR A 124 17.42 -43.36 -13.75
C THR A 124 16.50 -42.16 -13.96
N ILE A 125 16.14 -41.49 -12.86
CA ILE A 125 15.49 -40.18 -12.90
C ILE A 125 16.57 -39.11 -12.98
N LEU A 126 16.46 -38.23 -13.97
CA LEU A 126 17.41 -37.17 -14.25
C LEU A 126 16.93 -35.83 -13.69
N SER A 127 17.86 -34.90 -13.48
CA SER A 127 17.50 -33.54 -13.08
C SER A 127 16.81 -32.79 -14.24
N PRO A 128 15.63 -32.17 -14.01
CA PRO A 128 14.94 -31.39 -15.05
C PRO A 128 15.58 -30.02 -15.29
N MET A 129 16.40 -29.53 -14.35
CA MET A 129 17.04 -28.20 -14.40
C MET A 129 18.39 -28.20 -13.69
N SER A 130 19.23 -27.21 -13.99
CA SER A 130 20.43 -26.94 -13.20
C SER A 130 20.07 -26.14 -11.95
N GLY A 131 20.76 -26.40 -10.83
CA GLY A 131 20.52 -25.68 -9.57
C GLY A 131 21.08 -26.42 -8.36
N ILE A 132 20.68 -26.02 -7.16
CA ILE A 132 21.11 -26.62 -5.89
C ILE A 132 19.97 -27.45 -5.30
N VAL A 133 20.29 -28.66 -4.80
CA VAL A 133 19.32 -29.50 -4.10
C VAL A 133 19.04 -28.92 -2.72
N ILE A 134 17.86 -28.32 -2.53
CA ILE A 134 17.47 -27.67 -1.28
C ILE A 134 16.67 -28.59 -0.35
N ARG A 135 16.08 -29.66 -0.88
CA ARG A 135 15.43 -30.71 -0.10
C ARG A 135 15.63 -32.07 -0.74
N LYS A 136 15.92 -33.07 0.09
CA LYS A 136 15.97 -34.49 -0.26
C LYS A 136 15.00 -35.23 0.65
N ASN A 137 13.88 -35.68 0.09
CA ASN A 137 12.86 -36.43 0.83
C ASN A 137 13.04 -37.95 0.69
N ALA A 138 13.95 -38.37 -0.18
CA ALA A 138 14.19 -39.76 -0.49
C ALA A 138 15.36 -40.36 0.29
N LEU A 139 15.20 -41.64 0.64
CA LEU A 139 16.23 -42.51 1.18
C LEU A 139 16.32 -43.77 0.31
N GLU A 140 17.49 -44.38 0.26
CA GLU A 140 17.67 -45.68 -0.37
C GLU A 140 16.84 -46.75 0.36
N GLY A 141 16.29 -47.69 -0.40
CA GLY A 141 15.34 -48.70 0.06
C GLY A 141 13.89 -48.22 0.17
N MET A 142 13.63 -46.91 0.10
CA MET A 142 12.28 -46.35 0.25
C MET A 142 11.41 -46.66 -0.97
N TYR A 143 10.16 -47.04 -0.74
CA TYR A 143 9.15 -47.13 -1.79
C TYR A 143 8.47 -45.79 -2.04
N VAL A 144 8.30 -45.44 -3.31
CA VAL A 144 7.62 -44.23 -3.77
C VAL A 144 6.39 -44.60 -4.59
N LYS A 145 5.38 -43.71 -4.54
CA LYS A 145 4.19 -43.78 -5.40
C LYS A 145 4.29 -42.68 -6.46
N THR A 146 3.50 -42.79 -7.52
CA THR A 146 3.38 -41.69 -8.48
C THR A 146 2.99 -40.39 -7.76
N GLY A 147 3.72 -39.31 -8.06
CA GLY A 147 3.57 -38.01 -7.40
C GLY A 147 4.42 -37.81 -6.15
N THR A 148 5.04 -38.85 -5.58
CA THR A 148 5.93 -38.68 -4.42
C THR A 148 7.10 -37.76 -4.79
N ARG A 149 7.28 -36.67 -4.05
CA ARG A 149 8.37 -35.72 -4.23
C ARG A 149 9.67 -36.28 -3.66
N ILE A 150 10.66 -36.45 -4.53
CA ILE A 150 11.98 -37.03 -4.24
C ILE A 150 12.97 -35.90 -3.87
N TYR A 151 13.07 -34.89 -4.73
CA TYR A 151 13.95 -33.73 -4.54
C TYR A 151 13.22 -32.41 -4.79
N THR A 152 13.76 -31.35 -4.19
CA THR A 152 13.50 -29.96 -4.60
C THR A 152 14.83 -29.31 -4.96
N ILE A 153 14.88 -28.72 -6.16
CA ILE A 153 16.05 -28.02 -6.72
C ILE A 153 15.69 -26.54 -6.82
N ALA A 154 16.63 -25.67 -6.49
CA ALA A 154 16.50 -24.22 -6.65
C ALA A 154 17.61 -23.68 -7.53
N ASP A 155 17.25 -22.90 -8.55
CA ASP A 155 18.21 -22.02 -9.22
C ASP A 155 18.39 -20.74 -8.39
N LEU A 156 19.56 -20.59 -7.76
CA LEU A 156 19.89 -19.47 -6.89
C LEU A 156 20.59 -18.31 -7.61
N SER A 157 20.66 -18.32 -8.95
CA SER A 157 21.23 -17.21 -9.73
C SER A 157 20.44 -15.90 -9.58
N TRP A 158 19.17 -16.01 -9.14
CA TRP A 158 18.31 -14.93 -8.71
C TRP A 158 17.66 -15.32 -7.39
N VAL A 159 17.55 -14.36 -6.49
CA VAL A 159 16.90 -14.53 -5.19
C VAL A 159 15.94 -13.38 -4.93
N TRP A 160 15.00 -13.60 -4.02
CA TRP A 160 14.12 -12.55 -3.56
C TRP A 160 14.62 -12.01 -2.23
N ALA A 161 14.80 -10.69 -2.13
CA ALA A 161 14.86 -10.04 -0.83
C ALA A 161 13.42 -9.68 -0.43
N LYS A 162 12.92 -10.34 0.62
CA LYS A 162 11.58 -10.14 1.15
C LYS A 162 11.66 -9.26 2.38
N LEU A 163 11.23 -8.03 2.20
CA LEU A 163 11.37 -6.93 3.14
C LEU A 163 10.02 -6.64 3.82
N ASP A 164 10.08 -6.16 5.05
CA ASP A 164 8.95 -5.65 5.81
C ASP A 164 8.94 -4.12 5.76
N ALA A 165 7.86 -3.57 5.21
CA ALA A 165 7.57 -2.13 5.24
C ALA A 165 6.47 -1.84 6.25
N TYR A 166 6.63 -0.82 7.10
CA TYR A 166 5.55 -0.39 7.97
C TYR A 166 4.39 0.24 7.19
N GLU A 167 3.18 0.12 7.72
CA GLU A 167 1.96 0.71 7.14
C GLU A 167 2.12 2.20 6.82
N SER A 168 2.80 2.96 7.69
CA SER A 168 3.09 4.39 7.51
C SER A 168 3.99 4.69 6.31
N ASP A 169 4.82 3.73 5.89
CA ASP A 169 5.83 3.93 4.85
C ASP A 169 5.36 3.53 3.45
N ILE A 170 4.23 2.82 3.34
CA ILE A 170 3.67 2.34 2.06
C ILE A 170 3.45 3.48 1.07
N VAL A 171 3.15 4.69 1.53
CA VAL A 171 2.97 5.87 0.67
C VAL A 171 4.22 6.19 -0.16
N TRP A 172 5.40 5.82 0.33
CA TRP A 172 6.70 6.05 -0.29
C TRP A 172 7.18 4.89 -1.18
N ILE A 173 6.55 3.72 -1.07
CA ILE A 173 7.00 2.48 -1.73
C ILE A 173 6.16 2.21 -2.98
N ARG A 174 6.83 1.94 -4.12
CA ARG A 174 6.18 1.65 -5.40
C ARG A 174 6.94 0.54 -6.15
N LYS A 175 6.21 -0.26 -6.92
CA LYS A 175 6.79 -1.21 -7.86
C LYS A 175 7.71 -0.47 -8.86
N GLY A 176 8.85 -1.07 -9.18
CA GLY A 176 9.87 -0.49 -10.06
C GLY A 176 10.92 0.36 -9.35
N GLN A 177 10.75 0.66 -8.05
CA GLN A 177 11.77 1.38 -7.29
C GLN A 177 13.03 0.52 -7.09
N LYS A 178 14.19 1.16 -7.21
CA LYS A 178 15.48 0.54 -6.89
C LYS A 178 15.66 0.51 -5.38
N VAL A 179 16.13 -0.63 -4.89
CA VAL A 179 16.43 -0.86 -3.47
C VAL A 179 17.92 -1.15 -3.34
N GLU A 180 18.56 -0.44 -2.41
CA GLU A 180 19.92 -0.76 -1.96
C GLU A 180 19.79 -1.47 -0.61
N PHE A 181 20.50 -2.58 -0.43
CA PHE A 181 20.48 -3.30 0.83
C PHE A 181 21.82 -3.93 1.15
N GLN A 182 22.01 -4.22 2.44
CA GLN A 182 23.21 -4.85 2.98
C GLN A 182 22.82 -6.09 3.77
N THR A 183 23.74 -7.04 3.83
CA THR A 183 23.63 -8.26 4.65
C THR A 183 24.69 -8.25 5.72
N GLU A 184 24.40 -8.80 6.90
CA GLU A 184 25.41 -8.94 7.97
C GLU A 184 26.59 -9.81 7.56
N ALA A 185 26.37 -10.79 6.68
CA ALA A 185 27.41 -11.70 6.18
C ALA A 185 28.48 -11.01 5.33
N TYR A 186 28.20 -9.83 4.77
CA TYR A 186 29.14 -9.06 3.93
C TYR A 186 29.08 -7.57 4.30
N PRO A 187 29.66 -7.16 5.44
CA PRO A 187 29.64 -5.78 5.88
C PRO A 187 30.30 -4.84 4.85
N GLY A 188 29.66 -3.70 4.58
CA GLY A 188 30.15 -2.69 3.63
C GLY A 188 29.84 -2.98 2.15
N GLU A 189 29.48 -4.22 1.79
CA GLU A 189 29.03 -4.55 0.45
C GLU A 189 27.55 -4.18 0.27
N THR A 190 27.24 -3.47 -0.82
CA THR A 190 25.87 -3.03 -1.11
C THR A 190 25.31 -3.80 -2.30
N PHE A 191 24.22 -4.51 -2.06
CA PHE A 191 23.46 -5.21 -3.09
C PHE A 191 22.34 -4.31 -3.61
N LYS A 192 21.98 -4.52 -4.88
CA LYS A 192 20.96 -3.74 -5.56
C LYS A 192 19.90 -4.66 -6.13
N GLY A 193 18.65 -4.25 -6.00
CA GLY A 193 17.51 -4.94 -6.59
C GLY A 193 16.39 -3.98 -6.94
N GLU A 194 15.29 -4.53 -7.44
CA GLU A 194 14.11 -3.77 -7.84
C GLU A 194 12.86 -4.33 -7.16
N ILE A 195 11.99 -3.43 -6.66
CA ILE A 195 10.70 -3.82 -6.09
C ILE A 195 9.82 -4.36 -7.21
N THR A 196 9.55 -5.67 -7.20
CA THR A 196 8.72 -6.32 -8.22
C THR A 196 7.29 -6.57 -7.75
N PHE A 197 7.09 -6.65 -6.43
CA PHE A 197 5.79 -6.95 -5.85
C PHE A 197 5.65 -6.34 -4.45
N ILE A 198 4.46 -5.80 -4.17
CA ILE A 198 4.05 -5.32 -2.84
C ILE A 198 2.81 -6.14 -2.49
N ASP A 199 2.83 -6.79 -1.34
CA ASP A 199 1.72 -7.62 -0.89
C ASP A 199 0.46 -6.77 -0.68
N PRO A 200 -0.71 -7.18 -1.22
CA PRO A 200 -1.96 -6.44 -1.01
C PRO A 200 -2.47 -6.52 0.43
N PHE A 201 -1.92 -7.41 1.27
CA PHE A 201 -2.36 -7.62 2.65
C PHE A 201 -1.35 -7.09 3.67
N ILE A 202 -1.88 -6.45 4.72
CA ILE A 202 -1.10 -6.03 5.90
C ILE A 202 -1.10 -7.17 6.91
N ASN A 203 0.07 -7.49 7.46
CA ASN A 203 0.16 -8.38 8.61
C ASN A 203 -0.37 -7.66 9.86
N PRO A 204 -1.49 -8.10 10.48
CA PRO A 204 -2.12 -7.38 11.58
C PRO A 204 -1.29 -7.41 12.87
N LYS A 205 -0.38 -8.39 13.03
CA LYS A 205 0.47 -8.52 14.22
C LYS A 205 1.64 -7.54 14.20
N THR A 206 2.28 -7.39 13.04
CA THR A 206 3.46 -6.53 12.88
C THR A 206 3.13 -5.16 12.30
N ARG A 207 1.91 -4.96 11.77
CA ARG A 207 1.51 -3.77 11.00
C ARG A 207 2.48 -3.48 9.84
N THR A 208 2.96 -4.55 9.20
CA THR A 208 3.87 -4.48 8.05
C THR A 208 3.24 -5.10 6.81
N VAL A 209 3.71 -4.64 5.64
CA VAL A 209 3.44 -5.20 4.32
C VAL A 209 4.72 -5.83 3.79
N LYS A 210 4.59 -7.00 3.17
CA LYS A 210 5.71 -7.66 2.51
C LYS A 210 6.02 -7.00 1.18
N VAL A 211 7.27 -6.56 1.03
CA VAL A 211 7.81 -5.97 -0.19
C VAL A 211 8.84 -6.92 -0.77
N ARG A 212 8.60 -7.39 -1.99
CA ARG A 212 9.48 -8.33 -2.68
C ARG A 212 10.38 -7.58 -3.64
N VAL A 213 11.68 -7.80 -3.48
CA VAL A 213 12.72 -7.22 -4.32
C VAL A 213 13.40 -8.35 -5.07
N ASN A 214 13.46 -8.26 -6.40
CA ASN A 214 14.21 -9.22 -7.20
C ASN A 214 15.69 -8.83 -7.22
N VAL A 215 16.57 -9.79 -6.94
CA VAL A 215 18.01 -9.53 -6.78
C VAL A 215 18.83 -10.53 -7.60
N PRO A 216 19.72 -10.04 -8.50
CA PRO A 216 20.67 -10.91 -9.17
C PRO A 216 21.72 -11.42 -8.18
N ASN A 217 22.04 -12.71 -8.24
CA ASN A 217 22.95 -13.39 -7.32
C ASN A 217 24.03 -14.18 -8.08
N LYS A 218 24.72 -13.50 -9.00
CA LYS A 218 25.68 -14.12 -9.92
C LYS A 218 26.82 -14.85 -9.20
N ASP A 219 27.30 -14.27 -8.11
CA ASP A 219 28.42 -14.82 -7.34
C ASP A 219 27.96 -15.80 -6.24
N SER A 220 26.67 -16.13 -6.19
CA SER A 220 26.05 -17.00 -5.17
C SER A 220 26.34 -16.57 -3.72
N LYS A 221 26.65 -15.28 -3.51
CA LYS A 221 26.93 -14.70 -2.18
C LYS A 221 25.69 -14.66 -1.31
N LEU A 222 24.54 -14.30 -1.89
CA LEU A 222 23.28 -14.18 -1.18
C LEU A 222 22.68 -15.57 -1.00
N LYS A 223 22.66 -16.04 0.24
CA LYS A 223 22.05 -17.33 0.59
C LYS A 223 20.66 -17.09 1.17
N PRO A 224 19.68 -17.95 0.86
CA PRO A 224 18.38 -17.94 1.51
C PRO A 224 18.51 -17.96 3.04
N GLU A 225 17.55 -17.32 3.72
CA GLU A 225 17.52 -17.07 5.17
C GLU A 225 18.55 -16.06 5.70
N MET A 226 19.42 -15.47 4.86
CA MET A 226 20.24 -14.33 5.28
C MET A 226 19.37 -13.11 5.60
N PHE A 227 19.65 -12.45 6.73
CA PHE A 227 19.02 -11.17 7.07
C PHE A 227 19.53 -10.05 6.17
N VAL A 228 18.62 -9.12 5.87
CA VAL A 228 18.92 -7.93 5.07
C VAL A 228 18.40 -6.67 5.73
N HIS A 229 19.20 -5.62 5.66
CA HIS A 229 18.81 -4.25 5.95
C HIS A 229 18.74 -3.48 4.65
N ALA A 230 17.55 -3.04 4.29
CA ALA A 230 17.29 -2.35 3.05
C ALA A 230 16.99 -0.88 3.29
N LEU A 231 17.45 -0.06 2.35
CA LEU A 231 17.22 1.36 2.29
C LEU A 231 16.60 1.68 0.93
N VAL A 232 15.34 2.12 0.94
CA VAL A 232 14.69 2.66 -0.25
C VAL A 232 14.78 4.17 -0.20
N LYS A 233 15.48 4.73 -1.18
CA LYS A 233 15.50 6.18 -1.43
C LYS A 233 14.30 6.51 -2.29
N ALA A 234 13.20 6.87 -1.64
CA ALA A 234 12.01 7.33 -2.33
C ALA A 234 12.14 8.85 -2.55
N PRO A 235 12.28 9.35 -3.79
CA PRO A 235 11.98 10.76 -4.03
C PRO A 235 10.51 11.00 -3.65
N ILE A 236 10.16 12.20 -3.19
CA ILE A 236 8.76 12.59 -3.03
C ILE A 236 8.05 12.28 -4.36
N SER A 237 7.25 11.22 -4.33
CA SER A 237 6.69 10.63 -5.54
C SER A 237 5.65 11.56 -6.16
N ALA A 238 5.29 11.30 -7.41
CA ALA A 238 4.13 11.93 -8.05
C ALA A 238 2.85 11.85 -7.19
N ALA A 239 2.70 10.82 -6.34
CA ALA A 239 1.57 10.70 -5.43
C ALA A 239 1.63 11.68 -4.25
N ALA A 240 2.80 11.93 -3.67
CA ALA A 240 2.96 12.99 -2.67
C ALA A 240 2.83 14.38 -3.30
N LYS A 241 3.26 14.56 -4.57
CA LYS A 241 2.95 15.76 -5.35
C LYS A 241 1.43 15.93 -5.57
N ALA A 242 0.71 14.86 -5.92
CA ALA A 242 -0.74 14.89 -6.13
C ALA A 242 -1.56 15.20 -4.87
N LEU A 243 -1.02 14.91 -3.68
CA LEU A 243 -1.64 15.32 -2.41
C LEU A 243 -1.49 16.82 -2.11
N VAL A 244 -0.52 17.49 -2.73
CA VAL A 244 -0.07 18.85 -2.37
C VAL A 244 -0.33 19.86 -3.50
N ALA A 245 -0.44 19.40 -4.75
CA ALA A 245 -0.52 20.26 -5.92
C ALA A 245 -1.89 20.17 -6.62
N SER A 246 -2.49 21.33 -6.89
CA SER A 246 -3.44 21.48 -8.00
C SER A 246 -2.78 21.03 -9.31
N PRO A 247 -3.53 20.61 -10.34
CA PRO A 247 -2.97 20.09 -11.61
C PRO A 247 -1.85 20.95 -12.22
N ASP A 248 -1.91 22.28 -12.05
CA ASP A 248 -0.93 23.23 -12.57
C ASP A 248 0.36 23.38 -11.70
N GLU A 249 0.37 22.89 -10.46
CA GLU A 249 1.47 23.02 -9.49
C GLU A 249 2.36 21.77 -9.39
N ALA A 250 2.02 20.68 -10.11
CA ALA A 250 2.69 19.37 -10.01
C ALA A 250 4.19 19.38 -10.41
N THR A 251 4.65 20.45 -11.07
CA THR A 251 6.04 20.66 -11.47
C THR A 251 6.90 21.32 -10.40
N LYS A 252 6.33 21.96 -9.36
CA LYS A 252 7.08 22.63 -8.29
C LYS A 252 7.34 21.70 -7.10
N PHE A 253 8.39 21.97 -6.32
CA PHE A 253 8.65 21.24 -5.07
C PHE A 253 7.54 21.55 -4.04
N PRO A 254 7.17 20.57 -3.19
CA PRO A 254 6.16 20.78 -2.17
C PRO A 254 6.67 21.70 -1.07
N PHE A 255 5.72 22.32 -0.37
CA PHE A 255 6.01 23.08 0.83
C PHE A 255 6.27 22.17 2.01
N VAL A 256 7.30 22.52 2.78
CA VAL A 256 7.68 21.77 3.98
C VAL A 256 7.92 22.68 5.17
N ILE A 257 7.77 22.07 6.35
CA ILE A 257 8.23 22.63 7.63
C ILE A 257 9.04 21.56 8.39
N PRO A 258 9.99 21.96 9.25
CA PRO A 258 10.70 21.02 10.11
C PRO A 258 9.74 20.22 10.99
N ALA A 259 10.04 18.93 11.18
CA ALA A 259 9.20 18.01 11.95
C ALA A 259 9.05 18.40 13.44
N SER A 260 9.93 19.26 13.96
CA SER A 260 9.85 19.79 15.32
C SER A 260 8.88 20.96 15.49
N ALA A 261 8.44 21.59 14.39
CA ALA A 261 7.59 22.79 14.44
C ALA A 261 6.12 22.51 14.84
N PRO A 262 5.43 21.50 14.26
CA PRO A 262 4.02 21.27 14.60
C PRO A 262 3.85 20.58 15.95
N LEU A 263 2.84 21.02 16.69
CA LEU A 263 2.28 20.37 17.86
C LEU A 263 1.06 19.58 17.40
N ILE A 264 1.16 18.25 17.43
CA ILE A 264 0.14 17.33 16.90
C ILE A 264 -0.77 16.89 18.06
N THR A 265 -2.05 17.23 17.99
CA THR A 265 -3.07 16.87 18.98
C THR A 265 -4.15 16.00 18.32
N GLY A 266 -3.93 14.68 18.36
CA GLY A 266 -4.81 13.73 17.68
C GLY A 266 -4.78 13.93 16.16
N LYS A 267 -5.90 14.38 15.58
CA LYS A 267 -6.04 14.65 14.14
C LYS A 267 -5.63 16.08 13.73
N ARG A 268 -5.44 16.99 14.68
CA ARG A 268 -5.12 18.41 14.41
C ARG A 268 -3.62 18.65 14.54
N ALA A 269 -3.09 19.55 13.72
CA ALA A 269 -1.71 20.03 13.84
C ALA A 269 -1.72 21.56 14.00
N VAL A 270 -0.97 22.05 14.98
CA VAL A 270 -0.86 23.47 15.29
C VAL A 270 0.59 23.91 15.18
N VAL A 271 0.84 25.04 14.55
CA VAL A 271 2.15 25.70 14.50
C VAL A 271 2.06 27.12 15.03
N TYR A 272 3.15 27.62 15.59
CA TYR A 272 3.26 29.03 15.96
C TYR A 272 4.03 29.78 14.87
N VAL A 273 3.39 30.76 14.25
CA VAL A 273 3.94 31.60 13.17
C VAL A 273 4.39 32.94 13.75
N ALA A 274 5.59 33.41 13.38
CA ALA A 274 6.08 34.71 13.80
C ALA A 274 5.33 35.83 13.06
N VAL A 275 4.80 36.81 13.80
CA VAL A 275 4.08 37.95 13.21
C VAL A 275 5.09 38.96 12.64
N SER A 276 4.96 39.25 11.34
CA SER A 276 5.83 40.23 10.66
C SER A 276 5.72 41.62 11.30
N GLY A 277 6.86 42.25 11.57
CA GLY A 277 6.91 43.60 12.16
C GLY A 277 6.79 43.65 13.69
N GLN A 278 6.45 42.54 14.38
CA GLN A 278 6.35 42.48 15.83
C GLN A 278 7.28 41.41 16.41
N LYS A 279 8.46 41.82 16.90
CA LYS A 279 9.44 40.89 17.49
C LYS A 279 8.86 40.26 18.76
N GLY A 280 8.92 38.92 18.84
CA GLY A 280 8.49 38.15 20.00
C GLY A 280 7.00 37.82 20.03
N THR A 281 6.22 38.27 19.04
CA THR A 281 4.81 37.93 18.91
C THR A 281 4.64 36.72 17.99
N PHE A 282 3.88 35.73 18.46
CA PHE A 282 3.58 34.50 17.73
C PHE A 282 2.08 34.27 17.65
N GLU A 283 1.61 33.84 16.49
CA GLU A 283 0.23 33.47 16.24
C GLU A 283 0.12 31.96 16.11
N GLY A 284 -0.73 31.34 16.93
CA GLY A 284 -1.04 29.92 16.84
C GLY A 284 -1.96 29.66 15.64
N ARG A 285 -1.55 28.75 14.75
CA ARG A 285 -2.24 28.49 13.49
C ARG A 285 -2.46 27.00 13.29
N GLU A 286 -3.69 26.62 12.98
CA GLU A 286 -4.04 25.24 12.65
C GLU A 286 -3.71 24.91 11.19
N ILE A 287 -2.99 23.82 10.95
CA ILE A 287 -2.50 23.46 9.62
C ILE A 287 -2.88 22.03 9.28
N VAL A 288 -2.93 21.73 7.99
CA VAL A 288 -3.09 20.37 7.49
C VAL A 288 -1.73 19.86 7.03
N LEU A 289 -1.23 18.84 7.72
CA LEU A 289 0.03 18.18 7.39
C LEU A 289 -0.20 17.02 6.40
N GLY A 290 0.74 16.86 5.48
CA GLY A 290 0.87 15.67 4.67
C GLY A 290 1.75 14.62 5.34
N PRO A 291 2.11 13.55 4.59
CA PRO A 291 3.02 12.52 5.08
C PRO A 291 4.35 13.11 5.59
N ARG A 292 4.95 12.47 6.60
CA ARG A 292 6.28 12.85 7.09
C ARG A 292 7.35 12.42 6.08
N ALA A 293 8.21 13.34 5.69
CA ALA A 293 9.33 13.11 4.79
C ALA A 293 10.66 13.37 5.53
N GLY A 294 11.16 12.34 6.24
CA GLY A 294 12.37 12.45 7.05
C GLY A 294 12.20 13.44 8.21
N ASP A 295 13.02 14.49 8.21
CA ASP A 295 13.01 15.56 9.23
C ASP A 295 12.02 16.69 8.93
N TYR A 296 11.15 16.48 7.93
CA TYR A 296 10.17 17.46 7.49
C TYR A 296 8.77 16.86 7.43
N TYR A 297 7.74 17.69 7.62
CA TYR A 297 6.39 17.39 7.17
C TYR A 297 6.10 18.16 5.89
N LEU A 298 5.37 17.51 4.96
CA LEU A 298 4.71 18.24 3.89
C LEU A 298 3.57 19.09 4.50
N VAL A 299 3.37 20.30 3.99
CA VAL A 299 2.25 21.17 4.37
C VAL A 299 1.24 21.17 3.23
N LEU A 300 0.01 20.72 3.51
CA LEU A 300 -1.09 20.70 2.55
C LEU A 300 -1.91 21.99 2.62
N SER A 301 -2.10 22.57 3.81
CA SER A 301 -2.84 23.81 4.02
C SER A 301 -2.45 24.51 5.32
N GLY A 302 -2.77 25.80 5.40
CA GLY A 302 -2.72 26.60 6.63
C GLY A 302 -1.45 27.44 6.82
N LEU A 303 -0.53 27.46 5.86
CA LEU A 303 0.64 28.36 5.87
C LEU A 303 0.86 28.97 4.49
N GLN A 304 1.54 30.11 4.46
CA GLN A 304 1.98 30.80 3.25
C GLN A 304 3.49 30.68 3.06
N GLU A 305 3.92 30.79 1.80
CA GLU A 305 5.33 30.76 1.44
C GLU A 305 6.11 31.88 2.16
N GLY A 306 7.28 31.54 2.71
CA GLY A 306 8.12 32.48 3.45
C GLY A 306 7.76 32.67 4.93
N GLU A 307 6.61 32.17 5.40
CA GLU A 307 6.24 32.28 6.81
C GLU A 307 7.21 31.53 7.73
N ARG A 308 7.63 32.17 8.82
CA ARG A 308 8.56 31.59 9.81
C ARG A 308 7.79 30.93 10.94
N VAL A 309 8.00 29.63 11.11
CA VAL A 309 7.40 28.82 12.18
C VAL A 309 8.39 28.57 13.30
N VAL A 310 7.89 28.49 14.54
CA VAL A 310 8.70 28.15 15.72
C VAL A 310 9.07 26.68 15.67
N THR A 311 10.36 26.37 15.64
CA THR A 311 10.90 24.99 15.62
C THR A 311 11.37 24.50 16.98
N ASN A 312 11.64 25.43 17.91
CA ASN A 312 12.13 25.17 19.26
C ASN A 312 11.30 25.97 20.27
N GLY A 313 10.85 25.33 21.35
CA GLY A 313 10.10 25.99 22.41
C GLY A 313 8.61 26.27 22.10
N ASN A 314 8.08 25.72 21.01
CA ASN A 314 6.65 25.77 20.65
C ASN A 314 5.74 25.24 21.78
N PHE A 315 6.13 24.17 22.47
CA PHE A 315 5.42 23.66 23.63
C PHE A 315 5.40 24.68 24.78
N LYS A 316 6.52 25.38 25.04
CA LYS A 316 6.59 26.41 26.09
C LYS A 316 5.67 27.60 25.79
N ILE A 317 5.57 28.01 24.52
CA ILE A 317 4.64 29.06 24.09
C ILE A 317 3.20 28.61 24.38
N ASP A 318 2.82 27.40 23.97
CA ASP A 318 1.46 26.89 24.22
C ASP A 318 1.17 26.73 25.72
N SER A 319 2.08 26.14 26.48
CA SER A 319 1.94 25.99 27.94
C SER A 319 1.83 27.34 28.64
N SER A 320 2.55 28.37 28.20
CA SER A 320 2.45 29.72 28.80
C SER A 320 1.07 30.34 28.60
N LEU A 321 0.42 30.10 27.46
CA LEU A 321 -0.96 30.55 27.21
C LEU A 321 -1.95 29.81 28.11
N GLN A 322 -1.79 28.48 28.24
CA GLN A 322 -2.63 27.66 29.13
C GLN A 322 -2.47 28.04 30.60
N ILE A 323 -1.24 28.25 31.08
CA ILE A 323 -0.95 28.67 32.47
C ILE A 323 -1.56 30.04 32.76
N GLN A 324 -1.58 30.95 31.78
CA GLN A 324 -2.24 32.24 31.89
C GLN A 324 -3.78 32.16 31.80
N ALA A 325 -4.36 30.94 31.79
CA ALA A 325 -5.77 30.66 31.53
C ALA A 325 -6.30 31.31 30.24
N LYS A 326 -5.39 31.64 29.31
CA LYS A 326 -5.76 32.13 27.98
C LYS A 326 -6.11 30.93 27.11
N PRO A 327 -7.06 31.09 26.17
CA PRO A 327 -7.29 30.10 25.14
C PRO A 327 -5.97 29.81 24.41
N SER A 328 -5.57 28.53 24.36
CA SER A 328 -4.48 28.07 23.50
C SER A 328 -5.05 27.26 22.35
N MET A 329 -4.31 27.11 21.27
CA MET A 329 -4.79 26.33 20.11
C MET A 329 -4.87 24.83 20.42
N MET A 330 -4.15 24.33 21.43
CA MET A 330 -4.33 22.98 21.97
C MET A 330 -5.50 22.86 22.95
N SER A 331 -5.82 23.94 23.69
CA SER A 331 -6.94 24.01 24.65
C SER A 331 -7.82 25.24 24.39
N PRO A 332 -8.71 25.21 23.38
CA PRO A 332 -9.48 26.39 22.96
C PRO A 332 -10.44 26.92 24.04
N GLY A 333 -10.78 26.09 25.03
CA GLY A 333 -11.67 26.44 26.13
C GLY A 333 -11.02 27.16 27.32
N GLY A 334 -9.68 27.29 27.34
CA GLY A 334 -8.92 27.85 28.47
C GLY A 334 -8.86 26.88 29.66
N GLY A 335 -7.70 26.25 29.87
CA GLY A 335 -7.49 25.28 30.94
C GLY A 335 -6.80 25.90 32.15
N GLY A 336 -7.57 26.49 33.07
CA GLY A 336 -7.07 26.88 34.39
C GLY A 336 -6.90 25.66 35.29
N GLY A 337 -5.72 25.04 35.26
CA GLY A 337 -5.32 24.02 36.23
C GLY A 337 -4.93 24.65 37.56
N GLY A 338 -5.86 24.72 38.50
CA GLY A 338 -5.59 25.00 39.91
C GLY A 338 -6.15 23.85 40.76
N GLY A 339 -5.26 23.03 41.31
CA GLY A 339 -5.63 22.01 42.29
C GLY A 339 -6.21 22.65 43.55
N GLY A 340 -7.36 22.16 43.99
CA GLY A 340 -8.02 22.57 45.23
C GLY A 340 -9.23 21.68 45.50
N HIS A 341 -9.11 20.85 46.53
CA HIS A 341 -10.11 19.96 47.13
C HIS A 341 -11.58 20.23 46.80
N MET A 342 -12.31 19.21 46.35
CA MET A 342 -13.78 19.17 46.36
C MET A 342 -14.27 18.10 47.33
N GLN A 343 -14.48 18.56 48.56
CA GLN A 343 -15.55 18.07 49.43
C GLN A 343 -16.89 18.41 48.76
N HIS A 344 -17.85 17.49 48.83
CA HIS A 344 -19.21 17.62 48.31
C HIS A 344 -19.92 18.91 48.78
N GLY A 345 -20.62 19.58 47.86
CA GLY A 345 -21.56 20.65 48.17
C GLY A 345 -22.12 21.28 46.90
N GLY A 346 -23.37 20.96 46.57
CA GLY A 346 -24.02 21.41 45.35
C GLY A 346 -24.33 22.90 45.35
N MET A 347 -24.00 23.57 44.26
CA MET A 347 -24.75 24.72 43.74
C MET A 347 -24.58 24.75 42.23
N SER A 348 -25.65 24.41 41.49
CA SER A 348 -25.71 24.60 40.05
C SER A 348 -25.70 26.10 39.79
N MET A 349 -24.59 26.63 39.29
CA MET A 349 -24.57 27.96 38.67
C MET A 349 -24.82 27.76 37.18
N ALA A 350 -26.11 27.82 36.83
CA ALA A 350 -26.55 27.99 35.46
C ALA A 350 -25.86 29.24 34.89
N ARG A 351 -24.91 29.04 33.96
CA ARG A 351 -24.41 30.11 33.14
C ARG A 351 -25.56 30.48 32.20
N LYS A 352 -26.30 31.53 32.56
CA LYS A 352 -27.16 32.26 31.62
C LYS A 352 -26.27 32.60 30.43
N GLU A 353 -26.48 31.93 29.31
CA GLU A 353 -26.16 32.48 28.01
C GLU A 353 -27.00 33.75 27.87
N THR A 354 -26.44 34.89 28.30
CA THR A 354 -26.92 36.17 27.85
C THR A 354 -26.61 36.24 26.36
N GLY A 355 -27.56 35.74 25.56
CA GLY A 355 -27.61 35.90 24.12
C GLY A 355 -27.75 37.38 23.78
N THR A 356 -26.66 38.11 23.88
CA THR A 356 -26.45 39.29 23.05
C THR A 356 -25.87 38.74 21.75
N LYS A 357 -26.75 38.51 20.76
CA LYS A 357 -26.31 38.35 19.37
C LYS A 357 -25.47 39.58 19.07
N SER A 358 -24.15 39.43 18.87
CA SER A 358 -23.36 40.50 18.28
C SER A 358 -24.09 40.96 17.01
N PRO A 359 -24.32 42.27 16.83
CA PRO A 359 -25.03 42.75 15.65
C PRO A 359 -24.30 42.24 14.40
N ALA A 360 -25.10 41.74 13.45
CA ALA A 360 -24.60 41.30 12.16
C ALA A 360 -23.73 42.39 11.53
N MET A 361 -22.54 42.02 11.05
CA MET A 361 -21.67 42.99 10.38
C MET A 361 -22.28 43.38 9.04
N GLU A 362 -22.38 44.68 8.77
CA GLU A 362 -22.73 45.17 7.44
C GLU A 362 -21.61 44.81 6.44
N ILE A 363 -22.00 44.19 5.32
CA ILE A 363 -21.08 43.76 4.26
C ILE A 363 -21.53 44.31 2.91
N PRO A 364 -20.60 44.57 1.98
CA PRO A 364 -20.96 44.96 0.63
C PRO A 364 -21.78 43.89 -0.10
N ALA A 365 -22.77 44.30 -0.90
CA ALA A 365 -23.61 43.38 -1.68
C ALA A 365 -22.78 42.47 -2.61
N ALA A 366 -21.67 42.99 -3.15
CA ALA A 366 -20.74 42.21 -3.97
C ALA A 366 -20.09 41.05 -3.19
N PHE A 367 -19.79 41.26 -1.91
CA PHE A 367 -19.27 40.21 -1.03
C PHE A 367 -20.38 39.20 -0.69
N ALA A 368 -21.58 39.68 -0.33
CA ALA A 368 -22.73 38.82 -0.04
C ALA A 368 -23.04 37.85 -1.20
N HIS A 369 -22.99 38.32 -2.45
CA HIS A 369 -23.20 37.49 -3.63
C HIS A 369 -22.11 36.41 -3.84
N GLN A 370 -20.87 36.68 -3.44
CA GLN A 370 -19.79 35.67 -3.47
C GLN A 370 -20.03 34.57 -2.43
N ILE A 371 -20.59 34.92 -1.26
CA ILE A 371 -20.95 33.95 -0.21
C ILE A 371 -22.11 33.04 -0.66
N GLU A 372 -23.04 33.51 -1.48
CA GLU A 372 -24.10 32.66 -2.06
C GLU A 372 -23.52 31.53 -2.90
N LYS A 373 -22.54 31.81 -3.76
CA LYS A 373 -21.85 30.79 -4.58
C LYS A 373 -21.12 29.77 -3.71
N LEU A 374 -20.51 30.22 -2.61
CA LEU A 374 -19.85 29.34 -1.64
C LEU A 374 -20.86 28.44 -0.90
N LEU A 375 -22.04 28.97 -0.57
CA LEU A 375 -23.13 28.21 0.05
C LEU A 375 -23.68 27.13 -0.89
N ASP A 376 -23.74 27.38 -2.19
CA ASP A 376 -24.11 26.37 -3.20
C ASP A 376 -23.07 25.26 -3.29
N ALA A 377 -21.78 25.59 -3.30
CA ALA A 377 -20.72 24.58 -3.26
C ALA A 377 -20.79 23.72 -1.98
N TYR A 378 -21.09 24.33 -0.83
CA TYR A 378 -21.28 23.61 0.44
C TYR A 378 -22.48 22.63 0.41
N ARG A 379 -23.58 23.01 -0.26
CA ARG A 379 -24.74 22.12 -0.44
C ARG A 379 -24.40 20.91 -1.29
N ASN A 380 -23.57 21.07 -2.33
CA ASN A 380 -23.12 19.96 -3.16
C ASN A 380 -22.29 18.96 -2.34
N ILE A 381 -21.42 19.43 -1.43
CA ILE A 381 -20.73 18.53 -0.49
C ILE A 381 -21.76 17.75 0.34
N SER A 382 -22.74 18.45 0.93
CA SER A 382 -23.75 17.80 1.78
C SER A 382 -24.54 16.73 1.01
N GLY A 383 -24.90 16.99 -0.25
CA GLY A 383 -25.57 16.03 -1.13
C GLY A 383 -24.70 14.82 -1.48
N SER A 384 -23.44 15.04 -1.88
CA SER A 384 -22.51 13.95 -2.22
C SER A 384 -22.20 13.03 -1.03
N VAL A 385 -22.07 13.59 0.19
CA VAL A 385 -21.86 12.80 1.42
C VAL A 385 -23.07 11.93 1.76
N GLN A 386 -24.29 12.38 1.44
CA GLN A 386 -25.50 11.57 1.58
C GLN A 386 -25.57 10.45 0.53
N ALA A 387 -25.11 10.70 -0.70
CA ALA A 387 -25.07 9.69 -1.76
C ALA A 387 -24.03 8.59 -1.48
N GLY A 388 -22.94 8.91 -0.78
CA GLY A 388 -21.96 7.94 -0.27
C GLY A 388 -20.84 7.56 -1.24
N ASP A 389 -20.79 8.13 -2.45
CA ASP A 389 -19.67 7.92 -3.38
C ASP A 389 -18.46 8.78 -2.95
N LEU A 390 -17.40 8.12 -2.47
CA LEU A 390 -16.19 8.77 -2.01
C LEU A 390 -15.49 9.63 -3.08
N THR A 391 -15.62 9.27 -4.36
CA THR A 391 -15.01 10.02 -5.46
C THR A 391 -15.73 11.35 -5.65
N GLU A 392 -17.06 11.30 -5.71
CA GLU A 392 -17.92 12.48 -5.84
C GLU A 392 -17.81 13.41 -4.61
N ILE A 393 -17.71 12.83 -3.42
CA ILE A 393 -17.47 13.55 -2.17
C ILE A 393 -16.16 14.33 -2.24
N ARG A 394 -15.05 13.66 -2.57
CA ARG A 394 -13.73 14.30 -2.69
C ARG A 394 -13.74 15.42 -3.73
N GLU A 395 -14.40 15.20 -4.87
CA GLU A 395 -14.52 16.21 -5.92
C GLU A 395 -15.33 17.44 -5.46
N SER A 396 -16.42 17.22 -4.73
CA SER A 396 -17.26 18.29 -4.18
C SER A 396 -16.50 19.15 -3.17
N PHE A 397 -15.67 18.54 -2.31
CA PHE A 397 -14.79 19.28 -1.40
C PHE A 397 -13.73 20.10 -2.14
N LYS A 398 -13.12 19.55 -3.21
CA LYS A 398 -12.17 20.29 -4.05
C LYS A 398 -12.83 21.49 -4.73
N LYS A 399 -14.04 21.31 -5.29
CA LYS A 399 -14.84 22.39 -5.89
C LYS A 399 -15.17 23.49 -4.88
N PHE A 400 -15.51 23.11 -3.65
CA PHE A 400 -15.72 24.08 -2.57
C PHE A 400 -14.44 24.86 -2.23
N GLY A 401 -13.28 24.20 -2.16
CA GLY A 401 -12.00 24.89 -1.97
C GLY A 401 -11.73 25.94 -3.06
N ILE A 402 -11.98 25.59 -4.32
CA ILE A 402 -11.87 26.53 -5.46
C ILE A 402 -12.84 27.71 -5.31
N ALA A 403 -14.10 27.43 -4.94
CA ALA A 403 -15.09 28.47 -4.71
C ALA A 403 -14.67 29.42 -3.57
N LEU A 404 -14.12 28.86 -2.48
CA LEU A 404 -13.63 29.63 -1.34
C LEU A 404 -12.47 30.56 -1.74
N ASP A 405 -11.52 30.05 -2.53
CA ASP A 405 -10.37 30.81 -2.99
C ASP A 405 -10.74 31.92 -3.98
N SER A 406 -11.90 31.80 -4.64
CA SER A 406 -12.44 32.82 -5.55
C SER A 406 -13.10 34.01 -4.85
N VAL A 407 -13.30 33.96 -3.53
CA VAL A 407 -13.91 35.06 -2.77
C VAL A 407 -12.90 36.21 -2.62
N ASN A 408 -13.28 37.40 -3.08
CA ASN A 408 -12.46 38.59 -3.02
C ASN A 408 -12.52 39.21 -1.60
N MET A 409 -11.54 38.86 -0.78
CA MET A 409 -11.35 39.36 0.58
C MET A 409 -11.07 40.87 0.68
N ASN A 410 -10.64 41.53 -0.40
CA ASN A 410 -10.39 42.98 -0.40
C ASN A 410 -11.68 43.81 -0.37
N LEU A 411 -12.84 43.17 -0.54
CA LEU A 411 -14.14 43.82 -0.35
C LEU A 411 -14.45 44.09 1.13
N LEU A 412 -13.73 43.44 2.05
CA LEU A 412 -13.87 43.64 3.48
C LEU A 412 -12.72 44.48 4.01
N SER A 413 -12.99 45.29 5.03
CA SER A 413 -11.98 46.01 5.81
C SER A 413 -12.26 45.89 7.31
N GLY A 414 -11.27 46.20 8.15
CA GLY A 414 -11.43 46.19 9.60
C GLY A 414 -11.82 44.83 10.18
N HIS A 415 -12.76 44.82 11.13
CA HIS A 415 -13.17 43.61 11.84
C HIS A 415 -13.77 42.51 10.94
N PRO A 416 -14.69 42.80 9.99
CA PRO A 416 -15.19 41.81 9.04
C PRO A 416 -14.09 41.09 8.26
N HIS A 417 -13.04 41.82 7.85
CA HIS A 417 -11.92 41.24 7.11
C HIS A 417 -11.13 40.25 7.97
N MET A 418 -10.85 40.58 9.23
CA MET A 418 -10.16 39.69 10.17
C MET A 418 -10.95 38.40 10.41
N VAL A 419 -12.27 38.51 10.61
CA VAL A 419 -13.16 37.37 10.82
C VAL A 419 -13.23 36.47 9.58
N TRP A 420 -13.29 37.07 8.38
CA TRP A 420 -13.25 36.31 7.13
C TRP A 420 -11.95 35.54 6.96
N MET A 421 -10.80 36.17 7.23
CA MET A 421 -9.50 35.50 7.11
C MET A 421 -9.41 34.25 7.99
N GLU A 422 -9.84 34.34 9.26
CA GLU A 422 -9.87 33.20 10.18
C GLU A 422 -10.76 32.07 9.64
N LEU A 423 -12.00 32.39 9.26
CA LEU A 423 -12.97 31.39 8.82
C LEU A 423 -12.61 30.79 7.46
N ALA A 424 -12.14 31.59 6.52
CA ALA A 424 -11.68 31.11 5.21
C ALA A 424 -10.50 30.14 5.38
N MET A 425 -9.58 30.44 6.30
CA MET A 425 -8.46 29.55 6.58
C MET A 425 -8.92 28.20 7.16
N LEU A 426 -9.83 28.22 8.15
CA LEU A 426 -10.37 26.99 8.75
C LEU A 426 -11.17 26.15 7.74
N MET A 427 -12.00 26.78 6.91
CA MET A 427 -12.75 26.08 5.87
C MET A 427 -11.86 25.54 4.75
N ARG A 428 -10.73 26.19 4.45
CA ARG A 428 -9.73 25.66 3.52
C ARG A 428 -9.08 24.39 4.09
N ASN A 429 -8.85 24.33 5.41
CA ASN A 429 -8.39 23.09 6.04
C ASN A 429 -9.45 21.98 5.90
N ASP A 430 -10.72 22.27 6.19
CA ASP A 430 -11.81 21.29 6.03
C ASP A 430 -11.93 20.80 4.57
N SER A 431 -11.76 21.69 3.59
CA SER A 431 -11.85 21.34 2.17
C SER A 431 -10.70 20.43 1.72
N VAL A 432 -9.48 20.66 2.21
CA VAL A 432 -8.33 19.81 1.95
C VAL A 432 -8.45 18.45 2.64
N ILE A 433 -8.97 18.40 3.87
CA ILE A 433 -9.22 17.14 4.58
C ILE A 433 -10.27 16.33 3.84
N GLY A 434 -11.43 16.91 3.53
CA GLY A 434 -12.51 16.23 2.82
C GLY A 434 -12.15 15.82 1.38
N GLY A 435 -11.37 16.65 0.68
CA GLY A 435 -10.88 16.38 -0.67
C GLY A 435 -9.87 15.22 -0.75
N ASN A 436 -9.27 14.85 0.38
CA ASN A 436 -8.28 13.77 0.51
C ASN A 436 -8.74 12.63 1.43
N ALA A 437 -10.00 12.64 1.89
CA ALA A 437 -10.55 11.66 2.83
C ALA A 437 -10.36 10.22 2.33
N LYS A 438 -9.83 9.32 3.16
CA LYS A 438 -9.51 7.93 2.78
C LYS A 438 -10.75 7.03 2.71
N ASP A 439 -11.76 7.36 3.49
CA ASP A 439 -13.03 6.65 3.59
C ASP A 439 -14.20 7.64 3.81
N PRO A 440 -15.45 7.18 3.67
CA PRO A 440 -16.62 8.04 3.86
C PRO A 440 -16.79 8.60 5.29
N GLU A 441 -16.25 7.95 6.32
CA GLU A 441 -16.37 8.43 7.70
C GLU A 441 -15.45 9.64 7.93
N GLU A 442 -14.23 9.60 7.42
CA GLU A 442 -13.31 10.75 7.44
C GLU A 442 -13.92 11.96 6.69
N ALA A 443 -14.63 11.71 5.59
CA ALA A 443 -15.33 12.77 4.86
C ALA A 443 -16.52 13.35 5.64
N LYS A 444 -17.26 12.52 6.39
CA LYS A 444 -18.35 12.99 7.26
C LYS A 444 -17.82 13.85 8.41
N GLU A 445 -16.70 13.48 9.00
CA GLU A 445 -16.04 14.32 10.02
C GLU A 445 -15.62 15.69 9.46
N ALA A 446 -15.04 15.71 8.25
CA ALA A 446 -14.69 16.96 7.56
C ALA A 446 -15.92 17.82 7.29
N LEU A 447 -17.04 17.23 6.86
CA LEU A 447 -18.31 17.93 6.66
C LEU A 447 -18.85 18.48 7.99
N PHE A 448 -18.72 17.74 9.09
CA PHE A 448 -19.16 18.20 10.41
C PHE A 448 -18.39 19.44 10.87
N SER A 449 -17.06 19.45 10.70
CA SER A 449 -16.22 20.62 10.97
C SER A 449 -16.60 21.80 10.06
N LEU A 450 -16.71 21.56 8.75
CA LEU A 450 -17.09 22.58 7.78
C LEU A 450 -18.46 23.20 8.10
N LYS A 451 -19.45 22.40 8.50
CA LYS A 451 -20.77 22.86 8.92
C LYS A 451 -20.70 23.86 10.08
N LYS A 452 -19.80 23.64 11.05
CA LYS A 452 -19.59 24.56 12.17
C LYS A 452 -19.07 25.91 11.70
N HIS A 453 -18.08 25.92 10.80
CA HIS A 453 -17.52 27.14 10.24
C HIS A 453 -18.53 27.88 9.34
N MET A 454 -19.28 27.16 8.50
CA MET A 454 -20.35 27.73 7.67
C MET A 454 -21.47 28.36 8.51
N ASN A 455 -21.85 27.76 9.64
CA ASN A 455 -22.83 28.36 10.55
C ASN A 455 -22.31 29.66 11.18
N ARG A 456 -21.01 29.74 11.49
CA ARG A 456 -20.37 30.95 12.03
C ARG A 456 -20.32 32.08 10.97
N ILE A 457 -20.09 31.75 9.70
CA ILE A 457 -20.24 32.72 8.59
C ILE A 457 -21.67 33.26 8.53
N ARG A 458 -22.67 32.36 8.55
CA ARG A 458 -24.08 32.76 8.45
C ARG A 458 -24.50 33.68 9.59
N SER A 459 -24.04 33.40 10.82
CA SER A 459 -24.40 34.23 11.97
C SER A 459 -23.67 35.58 11.99
N GLN A 460 -22.40 35.63 11.60
CA GLN A 460 -21.58 36.84 11.68
C GLN A 460 -21.79 37.80 10.50
N PHE A 461 -22.06 37.28 9.31
CA PHE A 461 -22.25 38.07 8.08
C PHE A 461 -23.73 38.20 7.64
N ASN A 462 -24.67 37.59 8.38
CA ASN A 462 -26.12 37.66 8.14
C ASN A 462 -26.55 37.35 6.69
N VAL A 463 -25.85 36.41 6.06
CA VAL A 463 -26.19 35.93 4.72
C VAL A 463 -27.26 34.86 4.86
N SER A 464 -28.46 35.15 4.35
CA SER A 464 -29.58 34.21 4.28
C SER A 464 -29.56 33.48 2.94
N LEU A 465 -29.95 32.21 2.94
CA LEU A 465 -30.29 31.52 1.70
C LEU A 465 -31.49 32.27 1.10
N SER A 466 -31.35 32.79 -0.12
CA SER A 466 -32.44 33.47 -0.84
C SER A 466 -33.77 32.72 -0.67
N ARG A 467 -34.84 33.48 -0.37
CA ARG A 467 -36.23 33.02 -0.15
C ARG A 467 -36.80 32.18 -1.29
N ALA A 468 -36.18 32.14 -2.47
CA ALA A 468 -36.63 31.35 -3.61
C ALA A 468 -36.42 29.82 -3.45
N GLN A 469 -35.75 29.35 -2.39
CA GLN A 469 -35.40 27.93 -2.23
C GLN A 469 -35.93 27.25 -0.95
N GLN A 470 -36.79 27.91 -0.17
CA GLN A 470 -37.42 27.31 1.02
C GLN A 470 -38.62 26.37 0.68
N SER A 471 -39.16 26.37 -0.54
CA SER A 471 -40.33 25.53 -0.88
C SER A 471 -40.01 24.08 -1.25
N LYS A 472 -38.74 23.71 -1.47
CA LYS A 472 -38.37 22.30 -1.78
C LYS A 472 -38.00 21.45 -0.56
N ALA A 473 -37.79 22.06 0.61
CA ALA A 473 -37.50 21.32 1.85
C ALA A 473 -38.75 21.09 2.73
N HIS A 474 -39.87 21.77 2.46
CA HIS A 474 -41.13 21.58 3.20
C HIS A 474 -42.13 20.61 2.52
N ASN A 475 -41.94 20.28 1.24
CA ASN A 475 -42.81 19.33 0.52
C ASN A 475 -42.45 17.84 0.70
N HIS A 476 -41.59 17.50 1.67
CA HIS A 476 -41.27 16.10 2.03
C HIS A 476 -41.56 15.75 3.49
N ALA A 477 -42.20 16.64 4.25
CA ALA A 477 -42.60 16.38 5.65
C ALA A 477 -44.13 16.32 5.84
N GLY A 478 -44.93 16.30 4.76
CA GLY A 478 -46.39 16.32 4.81
C GLY A 478 -47.03 15.27 3.89
N ASN A 479 -46.69 13.99 4.06
CA ASN A 479 -47.55 12.91 3.57
C ASN A 479 -47.40 11.66 4.44
N SER A 480 -47.77 11.80 5.71
CA SER A 480 -48.06 10.67 6.61
C SER A 480 -49.33 11.04 7.38
N GLY A 481 -50.47 10.71 6.79
CA GLY A 481 -51.79 11.00 7.33
C GLY A 481 -52.87 10.26 6.56
N ASP A 482 -53.15 9.05 7.03
CA ASP A 482 -54.47 8.40 7.02
C ASP A 482 -54.99 7.78 5.71
N HIS A 483 -54.85 6.45 5.62
CA HIS A 483 -56.00 5.61 5.28
C HIS A 483 -55.88 4.25 5.98
N SER A 484 -56.59 4.16 7.09
CA SER A 484 -57.04 2.91 7.68
C SER A 484 -58.23 2.38 6.87
N ARG A 485 -58.11 1.16 6.33
CA ARG A 485 -59.19 0.16 6.26
C ARG A 485 -58.63 -1.22 5.98
#